data_AF-A0A5B1LJB4-F1
#
_entry.id   AF-A0A5B1LJB4-F1
#
_cell.length_a   1.000
_cell.length_b   1.000
_cell.length_c   1.000
_cell.angle_alpha   90.00
_cell.angle_beta   90.00
_cell.angle_gamma   90.00
#
_symmetry.space_group_name_H-M   'P 1'
#
loop_
_entity.id
_entity.type
_entity.pdbx_description
1 polymer ?
#
loop_
_entity_poly.entity_id
_entity_poly.type
_entity_poly.pdbx_seq_one_letter_code
_entity_poly.pdbx_strand_id
1 'polypeptide(L)'
;MTTLTRSGYRVGTVPTQELDVTTMTSREFNRDVSAAKRAAADGPVVITDKGRPSHVLLSVTDYERLTGRAGRMAERLAASEAGDLPLARRTVSERPVDL
;
A
#
# COMPACT_ATOMS: atom_id res chain seq x y z
N MET A 1 46.37 4.27 -10.34
CA MET A 1 45.80 3.22 -11.21
C MET A 1 45.23 2.18 -10.26
N THR A 2 43.97 2.21 -9.87
CA THR A 2 42.80 1.81 -10.68
C THR A 2 41.51 2.34 -10.04
N THR A 3 40.67 3.00 -10.84
CA THR A 3 39.29 3.38 -10.55
C THR A 3 38.37 2.16 -10.47
N LEU A 4 37.40 2.11 -9.55
CA LEU A 4 36.15 1.35 -9.73
C LEU A 4 34.96 1.97 -8.97
N THR A 5 34.28 2.85 -9.71
CA THR A 5 32.83 3.07 -9.85
C THR A 5 31.90 2.96 -8.62
N ARG A 6 31.43 4.15 -8.21
CA ARG A 6 30.11 4.45 -7.60
C ARG A 6 29.00 3.49 -8.05
N SER A 7 28.30 2.87 -7.10
CA SER A 7 26.93 2.38 -7.31
C SER A 7 26.03 2.98 -6.22
N GLY A 8 25.46 4.14 -6.55
CA GLY A 8 24.50 4.84 -5.72
C GLY A 8 23.12 4.23 -5.91
N TYR A 9 22.69 3.39 -4.99
CA TYR A 9 21.31 2.93 -4.94
C TYR A 9 20.42 4.08 -4.46
N ARG A 10 19.80 4.81 -5.39
CA ARG A 10 18.73 5.76 -5.05
C ARG A 10 17.50 4.93 -4.66
N VAL A 11 17.17 4.92 -3.36
CA VAL A 11 15.85 4.50 -2.90
C VAL A 11 14.86 5.47 -3.52
N GLY A 12 14.19 5.05 -4.60
CA GLY A 12 13.07 5.79 -5.14
C GLY A 12 12.04 5.94 -4.02
N THR A 13 11.65 7.16 -3.72
CA THR A 13 10.44 7.43 -2.93
C THR A 13 9.30 6.72 -3.64
N VAL A 14 8.72 5.70 -3.00
CA VAL A 14 7.42 5.18 -3.43
C VAL A 14 6.44 6.34 -3.28
N PRO A 15 5.80 6.81 -4.35
CA PRO A 15 4.76 7.82 -4.20
C PRO A 15 3.65 7.18 -3.37
N THR A 16 3.46 7.66 -2.14
CA THR A 16 2.19 7.48 -1.45
C THR A 16 1.19 8.23 -2.30
N GLN A 17 0.48 7.51 -3.18
CA GLN A 17 -0.60 8.10 -3.95
C GLN A 17 -1.59 8.66 -2.91
N GLU A 18 -1.68 9.99 -2.81
CA GLU A 18 -2.77 10.67 -2.10
C GLU A 18 -4.04 10.38 -2.91
N LEU A 19 -4.68 9.24 -2.61
CA LEU A 19 -6.06 9.03 -3.00
C LEU A 19 -6.89 10.04 -2.21
N ASP A 20 -7.93 10.64 -2.83
CA ASP A 20 -8.91 11.44 -2.10
C ASP A 20 -9.61 10.53 -1.06
N VAL A 21 -9.04 10.47 0.15
CA VAL A 21 -9.54 9.63 1.24
C VAL A 21 -10.60 10.41 2.00
N THR A 22 -11.86 10.01 1.82
CA THR A 22 -12.95 10.55 2.62
C THR A 22 -12.96 9.87 3.99
N THR A 23 -13.17 10.64 5.06
CA THR A 23 -13.33 10.10 6.41
C THR A 23 -14.73 10.38 6.93
N MET A 24 -15.37 9.38 7.52
CA MET A 24 -16.67 9.48 8.16
C MET A 24 -16.61 8.86 9.56
N THR A 25 -17.43 9.35 10.48
CA THR A 25 -17.69 8.67 11.75
C THR A 25 -18.67 7.53 11.55
N SER A 26 -18.66 6.54 12.45
CA SER A 26 -19.68 5.47 12.48
C SER A 26 -21.10 6.03 12.55
N ARG A 27 -21.29 7.19 13.19
CA ARG A 27 -22.61 7.84 13.28
C ARG A 27 -23.05 8.45 11.94
N GLU A 28 -22.15 9.06 11.19
CA GLU A 28 -22.44 9.60 9.85
C GLU A 28 -22.71 8.47 8.85
N PHE A 29 -21.87 7.43 8.88
CA PHE A 29 -22.08 6.23 8.05
C PHE A 29 -23.45 5.60 8.31
N ASN A 30 -23.82 5.37 9.57
CA ASN A 30 -25.11 4.76 9.92
C ASN A 30 -26.32 5.65 9.59
N ARG A 31 -26.13 6.97 9.49
CA ARG A 31 -27.19 7.92 9.14
C ARG A 31 -27.46 7.94 7.64
N ASP A 32 -26.41 7.87 6.83
CA ASP A 32 -26.51 7.89 5.36
C ASP A 32 -25.51 6.95 4.69
N VAL A 33 -25.86 5.66 4.67
CA VAL A 33 -25.06 4.62 4.02
C VAL A 33 -24.95 4.86 2.51
N SER A 34 -25.97 5.47 1.89
CA SER A 34 -25.98 5.74 0.45
C SER A 34 -24.97 6.81 0.06
N ALA A 35 -24.78 7.84 0.90
CA ALA A 35 -23.72 8.83 0.72
C ALA A 35 -22.33 8.18 0.85
N ALA A 36 -22.13 7.31 1.84
CA ALA A 36 -20.87 6.59 2.00
C ALA A 36 -20.55 5.71 0.77
N LYS A 37 -21.55 5.03 0.20
CA LYS A 37 -21.38 4.23 -1.04
C LYS A 37 -21.02 5.09 -2.25
N ARG A 38 -21.64 6.28 -2.39
CA ARG A 38 -21.31 7.24 -3.46
C ARG A 38 -19.88 7.74 -3.31
N ALA A 39 -19.48 8.17 -2.11
CA ALA A 39 -18.09 8.55 -1.84
C ALA A 39 -17.11 7.39 -2.09
N ALA A 40 -17.49 6.16 -1.76
CA ALA A 40 -16.71 4.95 -2.02
C ALA A 40 -16.52 4.61 -3.51
N ALA A 41 -17.25 5.27 -4.41
CA ALA A 41 -17.05 5.15 -5.86
C ALA A 41 -15.89 6.04 -6.35
N ASP A 42 -15.58 7.12 -5.63
CA ASP A 42 -14.50 8.07 -5.96
C ASP A 42 -13.18 7.72 -5.25
N GLY A 43 -13.25 7.06 -4.10
CA GLY A 43 -12.07 6.65 -3.34
C GLY A 43 -12.42 5.91 -2.05
N PRO A 44 -11.43 5.40 -1.30
CA PRO A 44 -11.67 4.74 -0.03
C PRO A 44 -12.33 5.67 0.99
N VAL A 45 -13.33 5.15 1.70
CA VAL A 45 -13.95 5.86 2.82
C VAL A 45 -13.51 5.22 4.14
N VAL A 46 -12.79 5.97 4.96
CA VAL A 46 -12.38 5.52 6.30
C VAL A 46 -13.50 5.80 7.30
N ILE A 47 -13.93 4.77 8.01
CA ILE A 47 -14.96 4.86 9.05
C ILE A 47 -14.28 4.85 10.41
N THR A 48 -14.54 5.88 11.21
CA THR A 48 -13.95 6.07 12.53
C THR A 48 -14.94 5.80 13.66
N ASP A 49 -14.47 5.17 14.74
CA ASP A 49 -15.16 5.09 16.01
C ASP A 49 -14.35 5.84 17.09
N LYS A 50 -15.00 6.76 17.80
CA LYS A 50 -14.37 7.64 18.80
C LYS A 50 -13.06 8.28 18.30
N GLY A 51 -13.06 8.76 17.06
CA GLY A 51 -11.91 9.42 16.42
C GLY A 51 -10.81 8.48 15.93
N ARG A 52 -10.96 7.16 16.06
CA ARG A 52 -9.97 6.18 15.59
C ARG A 52 -10.50 5.44 14.37
N PRO A 53 -9.71 5.29 13.28
CA PRO A 53 -10.07 4.43 12.16
C PRO A 53 -10.42 3.03 12.65
N SER A 54 -11.53 2.48 12.13
CA SER A 54 -12.04 1.17 12.53
C SER A 54 -12.29 0.27 11.33
N HIS A 55 -12.77 0.85 10.23
CA HIS A 55 -13.12 0.15 9.01
C HIS A 55 -12.82 1.03 7.80
N VAL A 56 -12.75 0.41 6.62
CA VAL A 56 -12.69 1.09 5.33
C VAL A 56 -13.77 0.51 4.44
N LEU A 57 -14.52 1.37 3.76
CA LEU A 57 -15.45 1.00 2.71
C LEU A 57 -14.78 1.22 1.35
N LEU A 58 -14.87 0.21 0.49
CA LEU A 58 -14.39 0.22 -0.90
C LEU A 58 -15.51 -0.24 -1.83
N SER A 59 -15.46 0.20 -3.08
CA SER A 59 -16.18 -0.49 -4.14
C SER A 59 -15.69 -1.94 -4.25
N VAL A 60 -16.55 -2.86 -4.67
CA VAL A 60 -16.15 -4.26 -4.86
C VAL A 60 -15.04 -4.35 -5.91
N THR A 61 -15.09 -3.53 -6.96
CA THR A 61 -14.05 -3.46 -7.99
C THR A 61 -12.69 -3.05 -7.42
N ASP A 62 -12.63 -2.07 -6.53
CA ASP A 62 -11.36 -1.65 -5.92
C ASP A 62 -10.87 -2.66 -4.88
N TYR A 63 -11.79 -3.27 -4.13
CA TYR A 63 -11.45 -4.40 -3.28
C TYR A 63 -10.87 -5.57 -4.10
N GLU A 64 -11.46 -5.91 -5.23
CA GLU A 64 -10.95 -6.95 -6.13
C GLU A 64 -9.63 -6.56 -6.78
N ARG A 65 -9.38 -5.28 -7.10
CA ARG A 65 -8.05 -4.85 -7.57
C ARG A 65 -6.99 -4.97 -6.47
N LEU A 66 -7.37 -4.65 -5.23
CA LEU A 66 -6.49 -4.72 -4.06
C LEU A 66 -6.20 -6.18 -3.67
N THR A 67 -7.19 -7.06 -3.73
CA THR A 67 -7.12 -8.45 -3.25
C THR A 67 -6.90 -9.47 -4.36
N GLY A 68 -7.30 -9.14 -5.58
CA GLY A 68 -7.30 -9.99 -6.75
C GLY A 68 -6.21 -9.59 -7.75
N ARG A 69 -5.14 -10.39 -7.76
CA ARG A 69 -4.44 -10.82 -8.99
C ARG A 69 -3.93 -9.77 -9.99
N ALA A 70 -3.84 -8.48 -9.65
CA ALA A 70 -2.98 -7.54 -10.36
C ALA A 70 -1.50 -7.85 -10.03
N GLY A 71 -1.06 -9.07 -10.38
CA GLY A 71 0.27 -9.59 -10.17
C GLY A 71 0.74 -9.48 -8.73
N ARG A 72 0.48 -10.53 -7.93
CA ARG A 72 1.34 -10.74 -6.76
C ARG A 72 2.77 -10.55 -7.25
N MET A 73 3.51 -9.62 -6.64
CA MET A 73 4.92 -9.42 -7.02
C MET A 73 5.62 -10.77 -7.10
N ALA A 74 5.31 -11.68 -6.17
CA ALA A 74 5.73 -13.07 -6.17
C ALA A 74 5.36 -13.86 -7.45
N GLU A 75 4.12 -13.78 -7.95
CA GLU A 75 3.72 -14.50 -9.18
C GLU A 75 4.37 -13.89 -10.43
N ARG A 76 4.50 -12.56 -10.50
CA ARG A 76 5.21 -11.89 -11.61
C ARG A 76 6.72 -12.16 -11.57
N LEU A 77 7.28 -12.28 -10.38
CA LEU A 77 8.70 -12.62 -10.17
C LEU A 77 8.93 -14.11 -10.47
N ALA A 78 7.99 -14.99 -10.13
CA ALA A 78 8.06 -16.42 -10.45
C ALA A 78 7.83 -16.73 -11.94
N ALA A 79 7.01 -15.93 -12.63
CA ALA A 79 6.82 -16.02 -14.08
C ALA A 79 7.92 -15.31 -14.88
N SER A 80 8.78 -14.52 -14.23
CA SER A 80 10.01 -14.04 -14.83
C SER A 80 11.05 -15.15 -14.75
N GLU A 81 11.79 -15.39 -15.82
CA GLU A 81 13.02 -16.19 -15.81
C GLU A 81 14.07 -15.42 -14.99
N ALA A 82 13.89 -15.36 -13.67
CA ALA A 82 14.87 -14.88 -12.75
C ALA A 82 15.98 -15.92 -12.76
N GLY A 83 17.01 -15.67 -13.59
CA GLY A 83 18.24 -16.45 -13.55
C GLY A 83 18.77 -16.54 -12.12
N ASP A 84 19.57 -17.56 -11.84
CA ASP A 84 20.14 -17.82 -10.51
C ASP A 84 21.02 -16.65 -10.07
N LEU A 85 20.39 -15.65 -9.45
CA LEU A 85 21.04 -14.48 -8.91
C LEU A 85 21.53 -14.86 -7.51
N PRO A 86 22.84 -14.81 -7.24
CA PRO A 86 23.35 -15.05 -5.89
C PRO A 86 22.78 -13.97 -4.96
N LEU A 87 21.77 -14.35 -4.17
CA LEU A 87 21.17 -13.47 -3.18
C LEU A 87 22.16 -13.28 -2.04
N ALA A 88 22.95 -12.21 -2.12
CA ALA A 88 23.80 -11.79 -1.03
C ALA A 88 22.90 -11.52 0.20
N ARG A 89 23.15 -12.25 1.29
CA ARG A 89 22.44 -12.06 2.55
C ARG A 89 22.62 -10.62 3.01
N ARG A 90 21.55 -9.82 2.88
CA ARG A 90 21.56 -8.46 3.39
C ARG A 90 21.51 -8.53 4.92
N THR A 91 22.60 -8.15 5.57
CA THR A 91 22.58 -7.90 7.01
C THR A 91 21.77 -6.62 7.24
N VAL A 92 20.57 -6.76 7.79
CA VAL A 92 19.78 -5.62 8.23
C VAL A 92 20.35 -5.18 9.57
N SER A 93 20.90 -3.97 9.64
CA SER A 93 21.24 -3.37 10.93
C SER A 93 19.94 -2.97 11.60
N GLU A 94 19.60 -3.63 12.71
CA GLU A 94 18.54 -3.17 13.59
C GLU A 94 18.98 -1.81 14.15
N ARG A 95 18.39 -0.73 13.62
CA ARG A 95 18.54 0.57 14.26
C ARG A 95 17.67 0.52 15.52
N PRO A 96 18.21 0.89 16.70
CA PRO A 96 17.43 0.94 17.92
C PRO A 96 16.21 1.83 17.69
N VAL A 97 15.06 1.34 18.11
CA VAL A 97 13.82 2.11 18.13
C VAL A 97 13.89 2.98 19.37
N ASP A 98 14.12 4.27 19.18
CA ASP A 98 14.03 5.23 20.28
C ASP A 98 12.55 5.32 20.72
N LEU A 99 12.28 4.87 21.95
CA LEU A 99 10.98 4.92 22.64
C LEU A 99 10.88 6.16 23.53
#